data_AF-A0A375A809-F1
#
_entry.id   AF-A0A375A809-F1
#
_cell.length_a   1.000
_cell.length_b   1.000
_cell.length_c   1.000
_cell.angle_alpha   90.00
_cell.angle_beta   90.00
_cell.angle_gamma   90.00
#
_symmetry.space_group_name_H-M   'P 1'
#
loop_
_entity.id
_entity.type
_entity.pdbx_description
1 polymer ?
#
loop_
_entity_poly.entity_id
_entity_poly.type
_entity_poly.pdbx_seq_one_letter_code
_entity_poly.pdbx_strand_id
1 'polypeptide(L)'
;MNVSLYKRVWQGGSTFIVVVICLMGAVFSYAATNDPTFLHPGMLYTSTDLNKMRAGVNNKKDPWFRDWQILQMHYLAGASYSVTPKSVVYRNDPVYGSSGNGELQTSASSALLLAIEWSITRDPAYASAAIKILNGWSSTLQSIKGKDAQLAASLYGYKLLNAAEILRYSDSGWAAADIERFSAMMTTVFYPLTHTYGQVNGGWANGNWDAADTVFHLSLGIWLNDSVIYNDAVNYFKNGEGNGSVIHYVQNDSGQLQESGRDQAHAQGGLGLLVMAAQIGYNQRQYQQAGADLVSYPDNSYPLVKAAEYIAKYNLGYDVPYTPIPGKGYMLDDMRRGYSWMPGLTVSSRFRGEFRPIYQGILNLFTAAGVDKKKLSYTREVIGRMPIGKFYFDHPSYEGVLAGNTLAASNNMYVVLQSVKKYINADNSGALVTVINTSSPAVVNGISPSVINGFQAVYLAKNRFAFRSLQTGKYLSVAADGTVLATADAVTNSESFAYNDSGNGSGTLQALSNGRYIVMNAGTYQISATATGVNDDSVRWTILYPNPTDLGVIN
;
A
#
# COMPACT_ATOMS: atom_id res chain seq x y z
N MET A 1 70.83 9.11 -67.19
CA MET A 1 71.50 7.98 -67.87
C MET A 1 71.00 6.69 -67.24
N ASN A 2 70.65 5.72 -68.10
CA ASN A 2 70.19 4.35 -67.86
C ASN A 2 68.72 4.09 -67.46
N VAL A 3 68.06 3.50 -68.45
CA VAL A 3 66.79 2.79 -68.53
C VAL A 3 67.06 1.30 -68.27
N SER A 4 66.18 0.58 -67.56
CA SER A 4 65.70 -0.74 -68.01
C SER A 4 64.48 -1.22 -67.23
N LEU A 5 63.43 -1.55 -67.99
CA LEU A 5 62.24 -2.28 -67.60
C LEU A 5 62.54 -3.71 -67.14
N TYR A 6 61.69 -4.28 -66.27
CA TYR A 6 61.16 -5.63 -66.48
C TYR A 6 59.68 -5.72 -66.04
N LYS A 7 58.85 -6.21 -66.97
CA LYS A 7 57.42 -6.52 -66.82
C LYS A 7 57.22 -7.75 -65.92
N ARG A 8 56.13 -7.76 -65.14
CA ARG A 8 55.20 -8.91 -65.07
C ARG A 8 53.80 -8.44 -64.68
N VAL A 9 52.84 -8.92 -65.47
CA VAL A 9 51.40 -8.70 -65.40
C VAL A 9 50.80 -9.92 -64.69
N TRP A 10 49.88 -9.75 -63.74
CA TRP A 10 48.53 -10.33 -63.73
C TRP A 10 47.85 -10.23 -62.35
N GLN A 11 46.65 -9.63 -62.38
CA GLN A 11 45.45 -9.92 -61.60
C GLN A 11 45.34 -9.53 -60.12
N GLY A 12 44.37 -8.64 -59.89
CA GLY A 12 43.10 -9.09 -59.31
C GLY A 12 42.95 -8.84 -57.81
N GLY A 13 42.02 -7.93 -57.47
CA GLY A 13 41.44 -7.87 -56.13
C GLY A 13 41.41 -6.46 -55.56
N SER A 14 40.56 -5.61 -56.10
CA SER A 14 40.12 -4.38 -55.41
C SER A 14 39.38 -4.79 -54.13
N THR A 15 40.06 -4.76 -52.98
CA THR A 15 39.38 -4.90 -51.69
C THR A 15 38.73 -3.55 -51.36
N PHE A 16 37.45 -3.43 -51.70
CA PHE A 16 36.58 -2.41 -51.14
C PHE A 16 36.57 -2.60 -49.62
N ILE A 17 37.23 -1.70 -48.88
CA ILE A 17 36.98 -1.56 -47.45
C ILE A 17 35.62 -0.88 -47.32
N VAL A 18 34.57 -1.69 -47.17
CA VAL A 18 33.28 -1.22 -46.67
C VAL A 18 33.50 -0.92 -45.19
N VAL A 19 33.77 0.34 -44.86
CA VAL A 19 33.64 0.82 -43.49
C VAL A 19 32.15 0.79 -43.17
N VAL A 20 31.69 -0.31 -42.57
CA VAL A 20 30.39 -0.34 -41.90
C VAL A 20 30.55 0.53 -40.66
N ILE A 21 30.20 1.82 -40.80
CA ILE A 21 29.95 2.68 -39.65
C ILE A 21 28.65 2.13 -39.03
N CYS A 22 28.80 1.20 -38.08
CA CYS A 22 27.75 0.93 -37.11
C CYS A 22 27.56 2.23 -36.31
N LEU A 23 26.65 3.08 -36.76
CA LEU A 23 25.99 4.07 -35.91
C LEU A 23 25.20 3.27 -34.87
N MET A 24 25.89 2.79 -33.83
CA MET A 24 25.26 2.62 -32.54
C MET A 24 24.88 4.04 -32.11
N GLY A 25 23.64 4.43 -32.43
CA GLY A 25 23.02 5.55 -31.75
C GLY A 25 23.00 5.18 -30.27
N ALA A 26 24.03 5.59 -29.53
CA ALA A 26 23.95 5.67 -28.10
C ALA A 26 22.84 6.68 -27.83
N VAL A 27 21.61 6.17 -27.62
CA VAL A 27 20.55 6.94 -27.00
C VAL A 27 21.04 7.12 -25.57
N PHE A 28 21.81 8.19 -25.34
CA PHE A 28 22.12 8.63 -24.00
C PHE A 28 20.79 9.12 -23.44
N SER A 29 20.06 8.23 -22.75
CA SER A 29 18.96 8.60 -21.88
C SER A 29 19.58 9.38 -20.72
N TYR A 30 19.49 10.71 -20.79
CA TYR A 30 19.78 11.54 -19.64
C TYR A 30 18.55 11.52 -18.74
N ALA A 31 18.72 11.06 -17.49
CA ALA A 31 17.78 11.39 -16.43
C ALA A 31 17.57 12.92 -16.42
N ALA A 32 16.33 13.36 -16.21
CA ALA A 32 16.04 14.79 -16.15
C ALA A 32 16.93 15.47 -15.09
N THR A 33 17.51 16.62 -15.43
CA THR A 33 18.33 17.39 -14.47
C THR A 33 17.42 17.99 -13.41
N ASN A 34 17.83 17.94 -12.14
CA ASN A 34 17.04 18.49 -11.03
C ASN A 34 16.77 19.99 -11.23
N ASP A 35 15.50 20.37 -11.09
CA ASP A 35 15.06 21.76 -10.98
C ASP A 35 15.49 22.34 -9.62
N PRO A 36 15.91 23.63 -9.53
CA PRO A 36 16.30 24.22 -8.24
C PRO A 36 15.11 24.44 -7.29
N THR A 37 13.87 24.43 -7.79
CA THR A 37 12.63 24.75 -7.05
C THR A 37 12.09 23.57 -6.25
N PHE A 38 12.27 22.35 -6.75
CA PHE A 38 11.77 21.13 -6.12
C PHE A 38 12.81 20.02 -6.16
N LEU A 39 12.85 19.21 -5.10
CA LEU A 39 13.63 17.97 -5.07
C LEU A 39 12.96 16.93 -5.98
N HIS A 40 13.76 16.26 -6.81
CA HIS A 40 13.33 15.14 -7.65
C HIS A 40 14.29 13.93 -7.64
N PRO A 41 13.75 12.70 -7.58
CA PRO A 41 12.46 12.39 -6.99
C PRO A 41 12.35 12.94 -5.56
N GLY A 42 11.21 13.51 -5.22
CA GLY A 42 11.00 14.15 -3.91
C GLY A 42 9.55 14.19 -3.45
N MET A 43 8.66 13.43 -4.09
CA MET A 43 7.31 13.17 -3.56
C MET A 43 7.39 12.23 -2.35
N LEU A 44 6.86 11.00 -2.43
CA LEU A 44 6.95 10.04 -1.32
C LEU A 44 8.34 9.38 -1.23
N TYR A 45 9.06 9.29 -2.34
CA TYR A 45 10.34 8.60 -2.41
C TYR A 45 11.43 9.52 -2.93
N THR A 46 12.51 9.65 -2.16
CA THR A 46 13.71 10.34 -2.63
C THR A 46 14.70 9.37 -3.27
N SER A 47 15.67 9.89 -4.04
CA SER A 47 16.82 9.09 -4.50
C SER A 47 17.55 8.39 -3.35
N THR A 48 17.60 9.02 -2.17
CA THR A 48 18.19 8.42 -0.96
C THR A 48 17.39 7.21 -0.49
N ASP A 49 16.06 7.30 -0.49
CA ASP A 49 15.18 6.20 -0.06
C ASP A 49 15.28 5.04 -1.05
N LEU A 50 15.17 5.29 -2.35
CA LEU A 50 15.29 4.27 -3.39
C LEU A 50 16.64 3.53 -3.32
N ASN A 51 17.74 4.26 -3.06
CA ASN A 51 19.06 3.66 -2.87
C ASN A 51 19.14 2.80 -1.61
N LYS A 52 18.49 3.21 -0.50
CA LYS A 52 18.39 2.38 0.72
C LYS A 52 17.59 1.11 0.45
N MET A 53 16.47 1.18 -0.27
CA MET A 53 15.68 -0.01 -0.65
C MET A 53 16.55 -1.01 -1.43
N ARG A 54 17.21 -0.53 -2.50
CA ARG A 54 18.12 -1.35 -3.31
C ARG A 54 19.24 -1.98 -2.49
N ALA A 55 19.90 -1.18 -1.64
CA ALA A 55 20.98 -1.68 -0.79
C ALA A 55 20.46 -2.73 0.21
N GLY A 56 19.28 -2.53 0.80
CA GLY A 56 18.65 -3.48 1.71
C GLY A 56 18.38 -4.82 1.03
N VAL A 57 17.82 -4.79 -0.18
CA VAL A 57 17.54 -6.00 -0.98
C VAL A 57 18.83 -6.70 -1.43
N ASN A 58 19.79 -5.98 -2.03
CA ASN A 58 21.04 -6.56 -2.53
C ASN A 58 21.87 -7.22 -1.43
N ASN A 59 21.84 -6.64 -0.22
CA ASN A 59 22.53 -7.19 0.95
C ASN A 59 21.68 -8.19 1.73
N LYS A 60 20.50 -8.58 1.23
CA LYS A 60 19.57 -9.52 1.87
C LYS A 60 19.24 -9.16 3.32
N LYS A 61 19.08 -7.87 3.58
CA LYS A 61 18.85 -7.32 4.91
C LYS A 61 17.36 -7.23 5.21
N ASP A 62 16.92 -7.82 6.30
CA ASP A 62 15.55 -7.68 6.78
C ASP A 62 15.34 -6.30 7.45
N PRO A 63 14.15 -5.67 7.27
CA PRO A 63 12.95 -6.23 6.64
C PRO A 63 12.89 -6.10 5.10
N TRP A 64 13.78 -5.32 4.47
CA TRP A 64 13.73 -5.04 3.02
C TRP A 64 13.69 -6.30 2.16
N PHE A 65 14.59 -7.25 2.42
CA PHE A 65 14.70 -8.44 1.59
C PHE A 65 13.48 -9.33 1.70
N ARG A 66 13.04 -9.64 2.93
CA ARG A 66 11.83 -10.44 3.16
C ARG A 66 10.60 -9.84 2.49
N ASP A 67 10.43 -8.52 2.59
CA ASP A 67 9.26 -7.85 2.03
C ASP A 67 9.30 -7.79 0.51
N TRP A 68 10.48 -7.57 -0.05
CA TRP A 68 10.70 -7.63 -1.48
C TRP A 68 10.40 -9.02 -2.05
N GLN A 69 10.73 -10.09 -1.31
CA GLN A 69 10.34 -11.45 -1.71
C GLN A 69 8.82 -11.67 -1.71
N ILE A 70 8.06 -10.97 -0.87
CA ILE A 70 6.58 -11.04 -0.87
C ILE A 70 6.02 -10.18 -2.01
N LEU A 71 6.54 -8.97 -2.19
CA LEU A 71 6.23 -8.07 -3.30
C LEU A 71 6.35 -8.79 -4.65
N GLN A 72 7.46 -9.50 -4.86
CA GLN A 72 7.74 -10.26 -6.09
C GLN A 72 6.71 -11.37 -6.39
N MET A 73 5.93 -11.80 -5.39
CA MET A 73 4.85 -12.77 -5.60
C MET A 73 3.52 -12.12 -5.95
N HIS A 74 3.40 -10.80 -5.80
CA HIS A 74 2.17 -10.09 -6.06
C HIS A 74 1.99 -9.84 -7.55
N TYR A 75 0.83 -10.20 -8.10
CA TYR A 75 0.57 -10.13 -9.54
C TYR A 75 0.70 -8.72 -10.13
N LEU A 76 0.45 -7.66 -9.33
CA LEU A 76 0.63 -6.26 -9.77
C LEU A 76 2.09 -5.82 -9.83
N ALA A 77 3.03 -6.57 -9.23
CA ALA A 77 4.47 -6.28 -9.27
C ALA A 77 5.18 -7.05 -10.39
N GLY A 78 4.49 -7.95 -11.10
CA GLY A 78 5.08 -8.71 -12.20
C GLY A 78 5.21 -7.88 -13.48
N ALA A 79 6.38 -7.91 -14.13
CA ALA A 79 6.62 -7.20 -15.40
C ALA A 79 5.70 -7.66 -16.55
N SER A 80 5.03 -8.80 -16.41
CA SER A 80 4.01 -9.31 -17.34
C SER A 80 2.61 -8.75 -17.09
N TYR A 81 2.40 -7.95 -16.04
CA TYR A 81 1.10 -7.35 -15.77
C TYR A 81 0.67 -6.48 -16.96
N SER A 82 -0.60 -6.61 -17.32
CA SER A 82 -1.19 -5.84 -18.39
C SER A 82 -2.64 -5.53 -18.06
N VAL A 83 -3.10 -4.41 -18.60
CA VAL A 83 -4.44 -3.87 -18.39
C VAL A 83 -4.86 -3.17 -19.67
N THR A 84 -6.15 -3.15 -19.95
CA THR A 84 -6.72 -2.40 -21.06
C THR A 84 -7.28 -1.08 -20.53
N PRO A 85 -6.62 0.06 -20.79
CA PRO A 85 -7.13 1.37 -20.40
C PRO A 85 -8.54 1.63 -20.92
N LYS A 86 -9.32 2.40 -20.16
CA LYS A 86 -10.69 2.79 -20.51
C LYS A 86 -10.74 4.30 -20.79
N SER A 87 -11.52 4.70 -21.78
CA SER A 87 -11.70 6.13 -22.10
C SER A 87 -12.53 6.87 -21.05
N VAL A 88 -13.46 6.16 -20.40
CA VAL A 88 -14.22 6.66 -19.25
C VAL A 88 -14.13 5.66 -18.11
N VAL A 89 -13.83 6.16 -16.92
CA VAL A 89 -13.85 5.38 -15.68
C VAL A 89 -14.99 5.90 -14.81
N TYR A 90 -15.79 4.98 -14.26
CA TYR A 90 -16.88 5.31 -13.35
C TYR A 90 -16.58 4.74 -11.97
N ARG A 91 -16.85 5.50 -10.90
CA ARG A 91 -16.83 5.01 -9.52
C ARG A 91 -18.10 5.43 -8.79
N ASN A 92 -18.87 4.44 -8.35
CA ASN A 92 -20.15 4.65 -7.69
C ASN A 92 -21.13 5.51 -8.51
N ASP A 93 -21.18 5.25 -9.82
CA ASP A 93 -22.12 5.90 -10.74
C ASP A 93 -23.49 5.22 -10.71
N PRO A 94 -24.62 5.97 -10.70
CA PRO A 94 -25.95 5.38 -10.63
C PRO A 94 -26.35 4.57 -11.87
N VAL A 95 -25.74 4.82 -13.03
CA VAL A 95 -26.08 4.16 -14.30
C VAL A 95 -25.02 3.14 -14.69
N TYR A 96 -23.75 3.53 -14.58
CA TYR A 96 -22.61 2.74 -15.07
C TYR A 96 -21.85 2.00 -13.95
N GLY A 97 -22.30 2.13 -12.70
CA GLY A 97 -21.71 1.47 -11.55
C GLY A 97 -20.25 1.87 -11.35
N SER A 98 -19.35 0.88 -11.34
CA SER A 98 -17.91 1.08 -11.16
C SER A 98 -17.08 0.61 -12.38
N SER A 99 -17.64 0.73 -13.58
CA SER A 99 -16.99 0.32 -14.82
C SER A 99 -15.63 1.03 -15.02
N GLY A 100 -14.56 0.27 -15.26
CA GLY A 100 -13.20 0.79 -15.43
C GLY A 100 -12.46 1.17 -14.14
N ASN A 101 -13.12 1.19 -12.99
CA ASN A 101 -12.49 1.60 -11.73
C ASN A 101 -11.43 0.61 -11.25
N GLY A 102 -11.72 -0.70 -11.37
CA GLY A 102 -10.77 -1.74 -10.98
C GLY A 102 -9.51 -1.70 -11.84
N GLU A 103 -9.67 -1.48 -13.14
CA GLU A 103 -8.57 -1.34 -14.09
C GLU A 103 -7.69 -0.14 -13.73
N LEU A 104 -8.26 1.04 -13.47
CA LEU A 104 -7.48 2.22 -13.10
C LEU A 104 -6.80 2.08 -11.73
N GLN A 105 -7.51 1.54 -10.74
CA GLN A 105 -6.98 1.32 -9.38
C GLN A 105 -5.79 0.35 -9.37
N THR A 106 -5.93 -0.79 -10.06
CA THR A 106 -4.86 -1.78 -10.16
C THR A 106 -3.69 -1.27 -11.01
N SER A 107 -3.95 -0.49 -12.06
CA SER A 107 -2.92 0.18 -12.85
C SER A 107 -2.08 1.15 -12.03
N ALA A 108 -2.72 1.99 -11.22
CA ALA A 108 -2.03 2.95 -10.37
C ALA A 108 -1.12 2.26 -9.35
N SER A 109 -1.61 1.17 -8.73
CA SER A 109 -0.79 0.37 -7.81
C SER A 109 0.32 -0.37 -8.55
N SER A 110 0.04 -0.99 -9.69
CA SER A 110 1.04 -1.71 -10.49
C SER A 110 2.14 -0.78 -11.01
N ALA A 111 1.79 0.39 -11.57
CA ALA A 111 2.78 1.35 -12.04
C ALA A 111 3.77 1.73 -10.94
N LEU A 112 3.29 2.00 -9.72
CA LEU A 112 4.13 2.31 -8.59
C LEU A 112 5.02 1.12 -8.17
N LEU A 113 4.44 -0.06 -8.02
CA LEU A 113 5.20 -1.27 -7.65
C LEU A 113 6.27 -1.61 -8.70
N LEU A 114 5.95 -1.52 -9.99
CA LEU A 114 6.90 -1.75 -11.08
C LEU A 114 8.01 -0.69 -11.12
N ALA A 115 7.72 0.58 -10.83
CA ALA A 115 8.73 1.63 -10.71
C ALA A 115 9.69 1.40 -9.52
N ILE A 116 9.17 0.87 -8.41
CA ILE A 116 9.98 0.44 -7.25
C ILE A 116 10.85 -0.77 -7.63
N GLU A 117 10.28 -1.77 -8.31
CA GLU A 117 11.04 -2.94 -8.80
C GLU A 117 12.15 -2.52 -9.75
N TRP A 118 11.89 -1.61 -10.68
CA TRP A 118 12.91 -0.98 -11.52
C TRP A 118 14.03 -0.35 -10.68
N SER A 119 13.67 0.45 -9.67
CA SER A 119 14.64 1.15 -8.83
C SER A 119 15.57 0.20 -8.07
N ILE A 120 15.03 -0.92 -7.60
CA ILE A 120 15.73 -1.96 -6.84
C ILE A 120 16.58 -2.83 -7.77
N THR A 121 15.95 -3.46 -8.78
CA THR A 121 16.57 -4.52 -9.60
C THR A 121 17.39 -3.97 -10.76
N ARG A 122 17.03 -2.78 -11.27
CA ARG A 122 17.54 -2.22 -12.54
C ARG A 122 17.29 -3.11 -13.75
N ASP A 123 16.31 -4.01 -13.67
CA ASP A 123 15.85 -4.78 -14.82
C ASP A 123 14.90 -3.91 -15.68
N PRO A 124 15.25 -3.63 -16.95
CA PRO A 124 14.45 -2.77 -17.83
C PRO A 124 13.05 -3.29 -18.13
N ALA A 125 12.76 -4.58 -17.88
CA ALA A 125 11.42 -5.14 -18.02
C ALA A 125 10.40 -4.43 -17.11
N TYR A 126 10.79 -4.10 -15.87
CA TYR A 126 9.91 -3.40 -14.93
C TYR A 126 9.66 -1.95 -15.33
N ALA A 127 10.70 -1.21 -15.75
CA ALA A 127 10.55 0.14 -16.27
C ALA A 127 9.64 0.17 -17.50
N SER A 128 9.86 -0.74 -18.44
CA SER A 128 9.07 -0.87 -19.67
C SER A 128 7.60 -1.16 -19.37
N ALA A 129 7.32 -2.05 -18.41
CA ALA A 129 5.96 -2.38 -17.99
C ALA A 129 5.26 -1.18 -17.32
N ALA A 130 5.95 -0.47 -16.44
CA ALA A 130 5.41 0.73 -15.78
C ALA A 130 5.12 1.85 -16.81
N ILE A 131 6.06 2.14 -17.71
CA ILE A 131 5.90 3.12 -18.79
C ILE A 131 4.71 2.74 -19.68
N LYS A 132 4.54 1.47 -20.02
CA LYS A 132 3.41 1.00 -20.84
C LYS A 132 2.07 1.30 -20.17
N ILE A 133 1.95 1.15 -18.85
CA ILE A 133 0.73 1.49 -18.10
C ILE A 133 0.48 3.00 -18.15
N LEU A 134 1.47 3.82 -17.82
CA LEU A 134 1.35 5.29 -17.81
C LEU A 134 1.00 5.83 -19.20
N ASN A 135 1.66 5.33 -20.24
CA ASN A 135 1.42 5.69 -21.63
C ASN A 135 0.03 5.24 -22.11
N GLY A 136 -0.38 4.02 -21.74
CA GLY A 136 -1.69 3.48 -22.09
C GLY A 136 -2.81 4.36 -21.57
N TRP A 137 -2.81 4.68 -20.27
CA TRP A 137 -3.83 5.55 -19.69
C TRP A 137 -3.77 6.98 -20.22
N SER A 138 -2.58 7.59 -20.31
CA SER A 138 -2.42 8.97 -20.81
C SER A 138 -2.88 9.15 -22.26
N SER A 139 -2.86 8.09 -23.08
CA SER A 139 -3.34 8.12 -24.47
C SER A 139 -4.84 7.87 -24.62
N THR A 140 -5.50 7.34 -23.58
CA THR A 140 -6.87 6.79 -23.68
C THR A 140 -7.87 7.46 -22.75
N LEU A 141 -7.50 7.76 -21.50
CA LEU A 141 -8.42 8.26 -20.49
C LEU A 141 -8.87 9.69 -20.82
N GLN A 142 -10.18 9.90 -20.85
CA GLN A 142 -10.79 11.20 -21.13
C GLN A 142 -11.58 11.75 -19.95
N SER A 143 -12.14 10.88 -19.10
CA SER A 143 -12.88 11.33 -17.90
C SER A 143 -12.98 10.25 -16.82
N ILE A 144 -13.04 10.71 -15.57
CA ILE A 144 -13.44 9.91 -14.41
C ILE A 144 -14.77 10.50 -13.92
N LYS A 145 -15.75 9.64 -13.66
CA LYS A 145 -17.15 10.00 -13.37
C LYS A 145 -17.72 9.19 -12.21
N GLY A 146 -18.89 9.59 -11.74
CA GLY A 146 -19.61 8.97 -10.63
C GLY A 146 -19.47 9.74 -9.32
N LYS A 147 -20.19 9.29 -8.29
CA LYS A 147 -20.27 10.00 -7.00
C LYS A 147 -18.94 10.07 -6.26
N ASP A 148 -18.05 9.13 -6.55
CA ASP A 148 -16.75 9.00 -5.90
C ASP A 148 -15.59 9.30 -6.88
N ALA A 149 -15.87 10.01 -7.98
CA ALA A 149 -14.88 10.32 -9.01
C ALA A 149 -13.66 11.07 -8.45
N GLN A 150 -13.90 12.03 -7.55
CA GLN A 150 -12.85 12.75 -6.83
C GLN A 150 -11.94 11.78 -6.08
N LEU A 151 -12.49 10.90 -5.23
CA LEU A 151 -11.70 9.93 -4.47
C LEU A 151 -10.89 8.98 -5.36
N ALA A 152 -11.43 8.59 -6.53
CA ALA A 152 -10.66 7.85 -7.54
C ALA A 152 -9.49 8.67 -8.09
N ALA A 153 -9.74 9.92 -8.50
CA ALA A 153 -8.71 10.79 -9.02
C ALA A 153 -7.58 10.98 -8.01
N SER A 154 -7.89 11.25 -6.74
CA SER A 154 -6.89 11.54 -5.72
C SER A 154 -6.04 10.31 -5.38
N LEU A 155 -6.68 9.20 -5.01
CA LEU A 155 -5.97 7.97 -4.58
C LEU A 155 -5.17 7.32 -5.71
N TYR A 156 -5.68 7.34 -6.94
CA TYR A 156 -4.99 6.71 -8.07
C TYR A 156 -3.96 7.68 -8.65
N GLY A 157 -4.29 8.97 -8.70
CA GLY A 157 -3.45 10.02 -9.26
C GLY A 157 -2.12 10.16 -8.53
N TYR A 158 -2.11 10.16 -7.19
CA TYR A 158 -0.84 10.30 -6.46
C TYR A 158 0.10 9.10 -6.71
N LYS A 159 -0.45 7.88 -6.81
CA LYS A 159 0.35 6.69 -7.11
C LYS A 159 0.95 6.74 -8.51
N LEU A 160 0.15 7.16 -9.50
CA LEU A 160 0.61 7.36 -10.88
C LEU A 160 1.72 8.43 -10.94
N LEU A 161 1.56 9.55 -10.23
CA LEU A 161 2.56 10.62 -10.16
C LEU A 161 3.87 10.14 -9.53
N ASN A 162 3.81 9.41 -8.42
CA ASN A 162 5.02 8.87 -7.77
C ASN A 162 5.73 7.84 -8.66
N ALA A 163 4.98 6.97 -9.36
CA ALA A 163 5.56 6.06 -10.35
C ALA A 163 6.25 6.82 -11.50
N ALA A 164 5.56 7.83 -12.04
CA ALA A 164 6.04 8.69 -13.11
C ALA A 164 7.32 9.44 -12.71
N GLU A 165 7.39 9.98 -11.50
CA GLU A 165 8.55 10.70 -10.99
C GLU A 165 9.79 9.81 -10.91
N ILE A 166 9.65 8.60 -10.34
CA ILE A 166 10.73 7.61 -10.28
C ILE A 166 11.29 7.29 -11.68
N LEU A 167 10.40 7.09 -12.65
CA LEU A 167 10.80 6.76 -14.02
C LEU A 167 11.45 7.96 -14.73
N ARG A 168 10.86 9.15 -14.64
CA ARG A 168 11.34 10.38 -15.30
C ARG A 168 12.75 10.80 -14.85
N TYR A 169 13.05 10.62 -13.55
CA TYR A 169 14.33 10.98 -12.96
C TYR A 169 15.25 9.78 -12.74
N SER A 170 15.11 8.76 -13.58
CA SER A 170 16.05 7.63 -13.68
C SER A 170 16.37 7.32 -15.13
N ASP A 171 17.29 6.38 -15.38
CA ASP A 171 17.67 5.93 -16.73
C ASP A 171 16.63 4.98 -17.36
N SER A 172 15.33 5.22 -17.10
CA SER A 172 14.23 4.35 -17.53
C SER A 172 13.97 4.38 -19.04
N GLY A 173 14.47 5.41 -19.73
CA GLY A 173 14.23 5.63 -21.15
C GLY A 173 12.84 6.18 -21.49
N TRP A 174 12.07 6.69 -20.51
CA TRP A 174 10.75 7.24 -20.77
C TRP A 174 10.81 8.49 -21.66
N ALA A 175 10.09 8.46 -22.79
CA ALA A 175 10.17 9.51 -23.81
C ALA A 175 9.54 10.84 -23.35
N ALA A 176 10.17 11.96 -23.68
CA ALA A 176 9.71 13.31 -23.31
C ALA A 176 8.26 13.60 -23.78
N ALA A 177 7.92 13.24 -25.03
CA ALA A 177 6.57 13.43 -25.56
C ALA A 177 5.49 12.62 -24.80
N ASP A 178 5.87 11.46 -24.25
CA ASP A 178 4.99 10.64 -23.44
C ASP A 178 4.81 11.22 -22.04
N ILE A 179 5.87 11.77 -21.46
CA ILE A 179 5.86 12.52 -20.19
C ILE A 179 4.93 13.74 -20.30
N GLU A 180 4.99 14.49 -21.41
CA GLU A 180 4.11 15.63 -21.67
C GLU A 180 2.64 15.20 -21.76
N ARG A 181 2.35 14.13 -22.49
CA ARG A 181 0.98 13.58 -22.58
C ARG A 181 0.46 13.09 -21.23
N PHE A 182 1.30 12.41 -20.45
CA PHE A 182 0.95 12.02 -19.09
C PHE A 182 0.64 13.26 -18.23
N SER A 183 1.49 14.30 -18.30
CA SER A 183 1.26 15.56 -17.58
C SER A 183 -0.08 16.18 -17.95
N ALA A 184 -0.42 16.18 -19.25
CA ALA A 184 -1.72 16.67 -19.73
C ALA A 184 -2.89 15.86 -19.17
N MET A 185 -2.80 14.52 -19.08
CA MET A 185 -3.83 13.71 -18.43
C MET A 185 -4.02 14.11 -16.95
N MET A 186 -2.91 14.28 -16.21
CA MET A 186 -2.99 14.63 -14.79
C MET A 186 -3.62 16.01 -14.57
N THR A 187 -3.34 16.99 -15.44
CA THR A 187 -3.88 18.35 -15.32
C THR A 187 -5.30 18.50 -15.86
N THR A 188 -5.70 17.74 -16.89
CA THR A 188 -6.99 17.91 -17.56
C THR A 188 -8.07 16.92 -17.09
N VAL A 189 -7.69 15.74 -16.59
CA VAL A 189 -8.63 14.71 -16.14
C VAL A 189 -8.67 14.59 -14.63
N PHE A 190 -7.51 14.57 -13.97
CA PHE A 190 -7.42 14.33 -12.52
C PHE A 190 -7.60 15.61 -11.71
N TYR A 191 -6.81 16.63 -11.97
CA TYR A 191 -6.81 17.87 -11.19
C TYR A 191 -8.19 18.54 -11.05
N PRO A 192 -9.01 18.69 -12.11
CA PRO A 192 -10.32 19.34 -12.00
C PRO A 192 -11.30 18.61 -11.07
N LEU A 193 -11.09 17.33 -10.77
CA LEU A 193 -11.95 16.57 -9.85
C LEU A 193 -11.57 16.76 -8.39
N THR A 194 -10.39 17.29 -8.10
CA THR A 194 -9.80 17.28 -6.75
C THR A 194 -9.59 18.68 -6.17
N HIS A 195 -9.72 19.74 -6.98
CA HIS A 195 -9.44 21.12 -6.58
C HIS A 195 -10.41 21.73 -5.56
N THR A 196 -11.53 21.06 -5.28
CA THR A 196 -12.52 21.50 -4.28
C THR A 196 -12.31 20.88 -2.90
N TYR A 197 -11.29 20.02 -2.73
CA TYR A 197 -10.89 19.38 -1.47
C TYR A 197 -12.04 18.92 -0.57
N GLY A 198 -12.51 17.69 -0.79
CA GLY A 198 -13.58 17.06 0.01
C GLY A 198 -14.98 17.69 -0.12
N GLN A 199 -15.14 18.84 -0.79
CA GLN A 199 -16.47 19.38 -1.10
C GLN A 199 -17.09 18.59 -2.27
N VAL A 200 -18.08 17.77 -1.94
CA VAL A 200 -18.79 16.89 -2.88
C VAL A 200 -20.29 17.01 -2.68
N ASN A 201 -21.06 16.99 -3.78
CA ASN A 201 -22.53 16.94 -3.76
C ASN A 201 -23.20 18.03 -2.88
N GLY A 202 -22.58 19.22 -2.76
CA GLY A 202 -23.09 20.32 -1.94
C GLY A 202 -22.82 20.22 -0.44
N GLY A 203 -21.94 19.31 -0.01
CA GLY A 203 -21.53 19.16 1.39
C GLY A 203 -20.08 18.69 1.55
N TRP A 204 -19.72 18.35 2.78
CA TRP A 204 -18.38 17.87 3.12
C TRP A 204 -18.35 16.35 3.17
N ALA A 205 -17.39 15.75 2.48
CA ALA A 205 -17.05 14.34 2.65
C ALA A 205 -16.32 14.10 3.99
N ASN A 206 -16.20 12.83 4.35
CA ASN A 206 -15.32 12.37 5.42
C ASN A 206 -13.85 12.72 5.12
N GLY A 207 -13.06 12.92 6.17
CA GLY A 207 -11.73 13.53 6.07
C GLY A 207 -10.67 12.75 5.28
N ASN A 208 -10.96 11.52 4.87
CA ASN A 208 -10.07 10.75 4.00
C ASN A 208 -10.05 11.31 2.56
N TRP A 209 -11.13 11.95 2.11
CA TRP A 209 -11.27 12.40 0.73
C TRP A 209 -10.34 13.58 0.44
N ASP A 210 -10.45 14.63 1.25
CA ASP A 210 -9.60 15.82 1.20
C ASP A 210 -8.16 15.56 1.68
N ALA A 211 -7.93 14.61 2.60
CA ALA A 211 -6.57 14.14 2.87
C ALA A 211 -5.93 13.49 1.63
N ALA A 212 -6.70 12.73 0.83
CA ALA A 212 -6.21 12.17 -0.43
C ALA A 212 -5.99 13.26 -1.49
N ASP A 213 -6.87 14.25 -1.58
CA ASP A 213 -6.69 15.42 -2.45
C ASP A 213 -5.37 16.13 -2.11
N THR A 214 -5.11 16.36 -0.83
CA THR A 214 -3.88 17.00 -0.36
C THR A 214 -2.61 16.26 -0.84
N VAL A 215 -2.57 14.93 -0.70
CA VAL A 215 -1.42 14.13 -1.18
C VAL A 215 -1.28 14.23 -2.71
N PHE A 216 -2.40 14.19 -3.43
CA PHE A 216 -2.41 14.33 -4.88
C PHE A 216 -1.89 15.70 -5.33
N HIS A 217 -2.38 16.80 -4.73
CA HIS A 217 -1.98 18.16 -5.08
C HIS A 217 -0.52 18.46 -4.73
N LEU A 218 -0.03 18.03 -3.56
CA LEU A 218 1.39 18.12 -3.23
C LEU A 218 2.25 17.40 -4.28
N SER A 219 1.84 16.19 -4.67
CA SER A 219 2.54 15.40 -5.70
C SER A 219 2.46 16.07 -7.08
N LEU A 220 1.32 16.65 -7.44
CA LEU A 220 1.11 17.32 -8.73
C LEU A 220 1.93 18.61 -8.82
N GLY A 221 1.95 19.42 -7.75
CA GLY A 221 2.78 20.62 -7.67
C GLY A 221 4.26 20.30 -7.87
N ILE A 222 4.77 19.26 -7.21
CA ILE A 222 6.15 18.78 -7.44
C ILE A 222 6.32 18.35 -8.90
N TRP A 223 5.44 17.50 -9.45
CA TRP A 223 5.54 17.00 -10.82
C TRP A 223 5.62 18.10 -11.89
N LEU A 224 4.84 19.17 -11.71
CA LEU A 224 4.76 20.30 -12.62
C LEU A 224 5.79 21.40 -12.31
N ASN A 225 6.56 21.27 -11.22
CA ASN A 225 7.33 22.36 -10.63
C ASN A 225 6.49 23.61 -10.34
N ASP A 226 5.25 23.42 -9.89
CA ASP A 226 4.29 24.48 -9.60
C ASP A 226 4.14 24.70 -8.08
N SER A 227 4.76 25.79 -7.58
CA SER A 227 4.67 26.18 -6.18
C SER A 227 3.28 26.67 -5.77
N VAL A 228 2.45 27.14 -6.70
CA VAL A 228 1.09 27.60 -6.38
C VAL A 228 0.23 26.41 -5.98
N ILE A 229 0.22 25.34 -6.78
CA ILE A 229 -0.50 24.10 -6.46
C ILE A 229 0.06 23.47 -5.17
N TYR A 230 1.39 23.43 -5.02
CA TYR A 230 2.02 22.89 -3.81
C TYR A 230 1.63 23.67 -2.55
N ASN A 231 1.71 25.01 -2.60
CA ASN A 231 1.41 25.87 -1.45
C ASN A 231 -0.07 25.88 -1.10
N ASP A 232 -0.96 25.75 -2.09
CA ASP A 232 -2.39 25.57 -1.87
C ASP A 232 -2.67 24.30 -1.06
N ALA A 233 -2.05 23.17 -1.43
CA ALA A 233 -2.18 21.91 -0.71
C ALA A 233 -1.58 21.96 0.71
N VAL A 234 -0.43 22.62 0.87
CA VAL A 234 0.16 22.91 2.19
C VAL A 234 -0.82 23.71 3.06
N ASN A 235 -1.43 24.75 2.49
CA ASN A 235 -2.37 25.59 3.22
C ASN A 235 -3.63 24.80 3.57
N TYR A 236 -4.13 23.95 2.67
CA TYR A 236 -5.26 23.08 2.96
C TYR A 236 -4.97 22.07 4.07
N PHE A 237 -3.80 21.41 4.05
CA PHE A 237 -3.39 20.51 5.13
C PHE A 237 -3.48 21.21 6.50
N LYS A 238 -3.00 22.46 6.58
CA LYS A 238 -2.91 23.23 7.82
C LYS A 238 -4.24 23.80 8.26
N ASN A 239 -4.94 24.46 7.33
CA ASN A 239 -6.03 25.39 7.60
C ASN A 239 -7.31 25.07 6.79
N GLY A 240 -7.36 23.93 6.09
CA GLY A 240 -8.50 23.55 5.26
C GLY A 240 -9.78 23.45 6.08
N GLU A 241 -10.88 23.95 5.52
CA GLU A 241 -12.18 23.96 6.19
C GLU A 241 -12.81 22.56 6.32
N GLY A 242 -12.37 21.61 5.49
CA GLY A 242 -12.87 20.25 5.44
C GLY A 242 -12.39 19.35 6.56
N ASN A 243 -12.87 18.12 6.56
CA ASN A 243 -12.62 17.15 7.64
C ASN A 243 -11.18 16.62 7.67
N GLY A 244 -10.46 16.68 6.54
CA GLY A 244 -9.13 16.15 6.33
C GLY A 244 -8.02 17.19 6.36
N SER A 245 -8.26 18.39 6.91
CA SER A 245 -7.15 19.20 7.43
C SER A 245 -6.67 18.60 8.76
N VAL A 246 -5.39 18.76 9.10
CA VAL A 246 -4.81 18.12 10.29
C VAL A 246 -5.49 18.55 11.59
N ILE A 247 -5.95 19.81 11.65
CA ILE A 247 -6.63 20.39 12.81
C ILE A 247 -8.08 19.90 12.99
N HIS A 248 -8.73 19.45 11.92
CA HIS A 248 -10.09 18.88 11.98
C HIS A 248 -10.06 17.36 12.07
N TYR A 249 -9.08 16.72 11.43
CA TYR A 249 -8.98 15.26 11.40
C TYR A 249 -8.54 14.71 12.75
N VAL A 250 -7.58 15.35 13.43
CA VAL A 250 -7.19 15.03 14.82
C VAL A 250 -8.05 15.87 15.76
N GLN A 251 -9.12 15.28 16.27
CA GLN A 251 -10.22 16.02 16.91
C GLN A 251 -9.96 16.46 18.35
N ASN A 252 -8.99 15.84 19.04
CA ASN A 252 -8.68 16.15 20.43
C ASN A 252 -7.25 15.80 20.83
N ASP A 253 -6.87 16.20 22.04
CA ASP A 253 -5.54 15.97 22.61
C ASP A 253 -5.18 14.51 22.86
N SER A 254 -6.16 13.61 22.87
CA SER A 254 -5.89 12.17 22.96
C SER A 254 -5.42 11.58 21.63
N GLY A 255 -5.51 12.34 20.53
CA GLY A 255 -5.18 11.85 19.18
C GLY A 255 -6.37 11.18 18.49
N GLN A 256 -7.59 11.31 19.00
CA GLN A 256 -8.77 10.75 18.35
C GLN A 256 -8.92 11.29 16.94
N LEU A 257 -9.17 10.39 15.99
CA LEU A 257 -9.42 10.76 14.60
C LEU A 257 -10.91 10.91 14.30
N GLN A 258 -11.24 11.79 13.35
CA GLN A 258 -12.62 12.03 12.88
C GLN A 258 -13.33 10.74 12.43
N GLU A 259 -12.61 9.77 11.85
CA GLU A 259 -13.17 8.49 11.42
C GLU A 259 -13.19 7.40 12.50
N SER A 260 -12.68 7.65 13.72
CA SER A 260 -12.53 6.62 14.77
C SER A 260 -13.84 5.94 15.14
N GLY A 261 -14.95 6.67 15.06
CA GLY A 261 -16.30 6.16 15.32
C GLY A 261 -16.94 5.43 14.13
N ARG A 262 -16.35 5.46 12.94
CA ARG A 262 -16.91 4.82 11.74
C ARG A 262 -16.41 3.39 11.61
N ASP A 263 -15.11 3.25 11.38
CA ASP A 263 -14.38 1.98 11.40
C ASP A 263 -12.87 2.20 11.37
N GLN A 264 -12.12 1.17 11.74
CA GLN A 264 -10.67 1.26 11.87
C GLN A 264 -9.92 1.25 10.54
N ALA A 265 -10.57 0.81 9.44
CA ALA A 265 -9.96 0.87 8.12
C ALA A 265 -9.87 2.32 7.64
N HIS A 266 -10.95 3.09 7.79
CA HIS A 266 -10.98 4.50 7.39
C HIS A 266 -10.18 5.38 8.33
N ALA A 267 -10.19 5.12 9.65
CA ALA A 267 -9.36 5.87 10.60
C ALA A 267 -7.86 5.71 10.31
N GLN A 268 -7.37 4.49 10.09
CA GLN A 268 -6.00 4.27 9.61
C GLN A 268 -5.78 4.90 8.23
N GLY A 269 -6.80 4.86 7.38
CA GLY A 269 -6.72 5.38 6.02
C GLY A 269 -6.39 6.87 5.94
N GLY A 270 -7.15 7.72 6.64
CA GLY A 270 -6.91 9.16 6.60
C GLY A 270 -5.68 9.57 7.40
N LEU A 271 -5.36 8.87 8.49
CA LEU A 271 -4.08 9.03 9.19
C LEU A 271 -2.90 8.79 8.23
N GLY A 272 -2.93 7.68 7.48
CA GLY A 272 -1.88 7.37 6.51
C GLY A 272 -1.74 8.43 5.42
N LEU A 273 -2.86 8.97 4.92
CA LEU A 273 -2.85 10.03 3.90
C LEU A 273 -2.25 11.33 4.45
N LEU A 274 -2.61 11.74 5.66
CA LEU A 274 -2.03 12.93 6.30
C LEU A 274 -0.55 12.77 6.62
N VAL A 275 -0.13 11.58 7.07
CA VAL A 275 1.29 11.27 7.28
C VAL A 275 2.05 11.30 5.96
N MET A 276 1.47 10.81 4.86
CA MET A 276 2.06 10.92 3.52
C MET A 276 2.19 12.37 3.06
N ALA A 277 1.18 13.22 3.28
CA ALA A 277 1.28 14.64 3.00
C ALA A 277 2.43 15.30 3.79
N ALA A 278 2.54 14.98 5.08
CA ALA A 278 3.64 15.45 5.92
C ALA A 278 5.01 14.90 5.48
N GLN A 279 5.08 13.66 4.99
CA GLN A 279 6.30 13.06 4.42
C GLN A 279 6.74 13.80 3.15
N ILE A 280 5.82 14.16 2.26
CA ILE A 280 6.13 14.95 1.07
C ILE A 280 6.69 16.32 1.47
N GLY A 281 6.03 17.01 2.41
CA GLY A 281 6.54 18.27 2.96
C GLY A 281 7.93 18.14 3.59
N TYR A 282 8.15 17.07 4.36
CA TYR A 282 9.46 16.75 4.92
C TYR A 282 10.51 16.55 3.84
N ASN A 283 10.23 15.78 2.79
CA ASN A 283 11.16 15.56 1.68
C ASN A 283 11.53 16.87 0.97
N GLN A 284 10.58 17.78 0.82
CA GLN A 284 10.76 19.07 0.18
C GLN A 284 11.28 20.18 1.11
N ARG A 285 11.46 19.95 2.41
CA ARG A 285 11.75 21.01 3.42
C ARG A 285 12.94 21.93 3.13
N GLN A 286 13.92 21.45 2.35
CA GLN A 286 15.08 22.25 1.94
C GLN A 286 14.81 23.14 0.70
N TYR A 287 13.75 22.84 -0.04
CA TYR A 287 13.36 23.45 -1.31
C TYR A 287 12.09 24.31 -1.17
N GLN A 288 11.13 23.86 -0.35
CA GLN A 288 9.85 24.51 -0.14
C GLN A 288 9.57 24.74 1.36
N GLN A 289 9.84 25.97 1.82
CA GLN A 289 9.67 26.33 3.23
C GLN A 289 8.21 26.22 3.72
N ALA A 290 7.23 26.47 2.84
CA ALA A 290 5.81 26.46 3.22
C ALA A 290 5.35 25.13 3.84
N GLY A 291 5.90 24.01 3.36
CA GLY A 291 5.58 22.65 3.82
C GLY A 291 6.62 22.02 4.75
N ALA A 292 7.66 22.76 5.16
CA ALA A 292 8.77 22.21 5.94
C ALA A 292 8.35 21.73 7.35
N ASP A 293 7.27 22.29 7.89
CA ASP A 293 6.75 22.06 9.24
C ASP A 293 5.54 21.11 9.28
N LEU A 294 5.06 20.56 8.15
CA LEU A 294 3.84 19.72 8.12
C LEU A 294 3.89 18.54 9.10
N VAL A 295 5.09 18.00 9.38
CA VAL A 295 5.30 16.88 10.32
C VAL A 295 5.02 17.29 11.76
N SER A 296 5.28 18.54 12.12
CA SER A 296 5.21 19.05 13.49
C SER A 296 4.07 20.06 13.70
N TYR A 297 3.39 20.46 12.62
CA TYR A 297 2.31 21.44 12.62
C TYR A 297 1.09 20.96 13.44
N PRO A 298 0.40 21.86 14.17
CA PRO A 298 0.76 23.27 14.39
C PRO A 298 1.82 23.41 15.49
N ASP A 299 2.63 24.49 15.41
CA ASP A 299 3.48 24.97 16.49
C ASP A 299 4.38 23.90 17.16
N ASN A 300 4.91 22.97 16.37
CA ASN A 300 5.73 21.84 16.85
C ASN A 300 5.02 20.90 17.84
N SER A 301 3.70 20.78 17.77
CA SER A 301 2.86 19.96 18.66
C SER A 301 2.73 18.49 18.26
N TYR A 302 3.08 18.12 17.01
CA TYR A 302 3.04 16.75 16.48
C TYR A 302 1.69 16.00 16.71
N PRO A 303 0.54 16.55 16.30
CA PRO A 303 -0.77 15.91 16.50
C PRO A 303 -0.88 14.54 15.81
N LEU A 304 -0.21 14.37 14.66
CA LEU A 304 -0.18 13.09 13.96
C LEU A 304 0.59 11.99 14.73
N VAL A 305 1.53 12.34 15.61
CA VAL A 305 2.17 11.36 16.52
C VAL A 305 1.17 10.88 17.56
N LYS A 306 0.39 11.80 18.16
CA LYS A 306 -0.67 11.45 19.11
C LYS A 306 -1.72 10.55 18.43
N ALA A 307 -2.12 10.90 17.21
CA ALA A 307 -3.07 10.11 16.43
C ALA A 307 -2.55 8.72 16.05
N ALA A 308 -1.28 8.62 15.66
CA ALA A 308 -0.65 7.34 15.39
C ALA A 308 -0.66 6.42 16.62
N GLU A 309 -0.29 6.94 17.80
CA GLU A 309 -0.33 6.15 19.03
C GLU A 309 -1.76 5.81 19.47
N TYR A 310 -2.73 6.71 19.31
CA TYR A 310 -4.13 6.45 19.61
C TYR A 310 -4.67 5.27 18.78
N ILE A 311 -4.48 5.33 17.47
CA ILE A 311 -4.97 4.30 16.53
C ILE A 311 -4.22 2.99 16.70
N ALA A 312 -2.89 3.03 16.87
CA ALA A 312 -2.10 1.85 17.14
C ALA A 312 -2.57 1.17 18.43
N LYS A 313 -2.70 1.93 19.52
CA LYS A 313 -3.17 1.42 20.82
C LYS A 313 -4.53 0.74 20.71
N TYR A 314 -5.49 1.40 20.05
CA TYR A 314 -6.83 0.82 19.91
C TYR A 314 -6.84 -0.43 19.05
N ASN A 315 -6.13 -0.44 17.92
CA ASN A 315 -6.08 -1.58 17.01
C ASN A 315 -5.25 -2.76 17.57
N LEU A 316 -4.33 -2.51 18.48
CA LEU A 316 -3.66 -3.54 19.29
C LEU A 316 -4.60 -4.18 20.32
N GLY A 317 -5.84 -3.72 20.47
CA GLY A 317 -6.83 -4.30 21.38
C GLY A 317 -6.88 -3.64 22.77
N TYR A 318 -6.13 -2.57 23.01
CA TYR A 318 -6.27 -1.78 24.24
C TYR A 318 -7.40 -0.75 24.14
N ASP A 319 -7.88 -0.25 25.28
CA ASP A 319 -8.89 0.80 25.32
C ASP A 319 -8.30 2.21 25.10
N VAL A 320 -9.12 3.06 24.50
CA VAL A 320 -8.84 4.47 24.26
C VAL A 320 -10.04 5.33 24.65
N PRO A 321 -9.83 6.56 25.14
CA PRO A 321 -10.94 7.47 25.38
C PRO A 321 -11.58 7.88 24.05
N TYR A 322 -12.91 7.95 24.00
CA TYR A 322 -13.63 8.43 22.83
C TYR A 322 -14.67 9.47 23.23
N THR A 323 -14.71 10.57 22.51
CA THR A 323 -15.74 11.61 22.62
C THR A 323 -16.40 11.80 21.25
N PRO A 324 -17.72 11.61 21.11
CA PRO A 324 -18.40 11.86 19.84
C PRO A 324 -18.26 13.33 19.42
N ILE A 325 -17.47 13.59 18.39
CA ILE A 325 -17.26 14.92 17.82
C ILE A 325 -17.69 14.85 16.36
N PRO A 326 -18.80 15.51 15.97
CA PRO A 326 -19.21 15.58 14.58
C PRO A 326 -18.14 16.26 13.74
N GLY A 327 -17.83 15.67 12.58
CA GLY A 327 -17.04 16.34 11.55
C GLY A 327 -17.79 17.57 10.98
N LYS A 328 -17.08 18.38 10.21
CA LYS A 328 -17.65 19.45 9.41
C LYS A 328 -18.78 18.90 8.54
N GLY A 329 -19.94 19.56 8.60
CA GLY A 329 -21.13 19.17 7.85
C GLY A 329 -22.02 18.14 8.56
N TYR A 330 -21.66 17.69 9.76
CA TYR A 330 -22.45 16.74 10.55
C TYR A 330 -22.90 17.33 11.90
N MET A 331 -23.99 16.80 12.44
CA MET A 331 -24.44 17.03 13.82
C MET A 331 -24.36 15.73 14.62
N LEU A 332 -24.41 15.84 15.95
CA LEU A 332 -24.48 14.66 16.83
C LEU A 332 -25.69 13.77 16.51
N ASP A 333 -26.81 14.37 16.10
CA ASP A 333 -28.01 13.63 15.72
C ASP A 333 -27.83 12.82 14.43
N ASP A 334 -26.96 13.23 13.51
CA ASP A 334 -26.64 12.43 12.33
C ASP A 334 -25.82 11.19 12.72
N MET A 335 -24.87 11.35 13.66
CA MET A 335 -24.08 10.24 14.21
C MET A 335 -24.97 9.19 14.91
N ARG A 336 -26.10 9.62 15.52
CA ARG A 336 -27.09 8.71 16.15
C ARG A 336 -27.82 7.82 15.13
N ARG A 337 -27.89 8.22 13.85
CA ARG A 337 -28.63 7.47 12.81
C ARG A 337 -27.92 6.17 12.41
N GLY A 338 -26.65 6.00 12.76
CA GLY A 338 -25.91 4.75 12.55
C GLY A 338 -25.63 4.42 11.09
N TYR A 339 -25.53 5.42 10.20
CA TYR A 339 -25.14 5.19 8.81
C TYR A 339 -23.70 4.67 8.72
N SER A 340 -23.45 3.67 7.88
CA SER A 340 -22.15 3.00 7.75
C SER A 340 -21.03 3.88 7.19
N TRP A 341 -21.37 5.03 6.60
CA TRP A 341 -20.43 6.03 6.09
C TRP A 341 -20.18 7.18 7.09
N MET A 342 -20.81 7.18 8.26
CA MET A 342 -20.65 8.23 9.28
C MET A 342 -20.05 7.68 10.57
N PRO A 343 -19.26 8.48 11.32
CA PRO A 343 -18.84 8.11 12.66
C PRO A 343 -20.03 7.97 13.62
N GLY A 344 -19.99 6.94 14.48
CA GLY A 344 -20.98 6.69 15.52
C GLY A 344 -20.68 7.34 16.87
N LEU A 345 -21.55 7.09 17.85
CA LEU A 345 -21.44 7.61 19.23
C LEU A 345 -20.41 6.87 20.10
N THR A 346 -19.79 5.82 19.58
CA THR A 346 -18.71 5.08 20.25
C THR A 346 -17.58 4.86 19.26
N VAL A 347 -16.37 4.61 19.77
CA VAL A 347 -15.27 4.16 18.92
C VAL A 347 -15.67 2.82 18.28
N SER A 348 -15.49 2.71 16.97
CA SER A 348 -15.97 1.55 16.22
C SER A 348 -15.03 0.37 16.38
N SER A 349 -15.56 -0.81 16.71
CA SER A 349 -14.80 -2.07 16.72
C SER A 349 -14.62 -2.68 15.32
N ARG A 350 -15.28 -2.13 14.30
CA ARG A 350 -15.25 -2.65 12.93
C ARG A 350 -13.82 -2.56 12.37
N PHE A 351 -13.33 -3.69 11.86
CA PHE A 351 -11.96 -3.87 11.34
C PHE A 351 -10.85 -3.65 12.39
N ARG A 352 -11.17 -3.69 13.70
CA ARG A 352 -10.18 -3.58 14.77
C ARG A 352 -9.21 -4.76 14.71
N GLY A 353 -7.91 -4.47 14.78
CA GLY A 353 -6.86 -5.49 14.67
C GLY A 353 -6.48 -5.85 13.23
N GLU A 354 -7.10 -5.20 12.23
CA GLU A 354 -6.64 -5.23 10.84
C GLU A 354 -5.70 -4.04 10.57
N PHE A 355 -4.41 -4.25 10.73
CA PHE A 355 -3.44 -3.19 10.48
C PHE A 355 -3.30 -2.86 8.99
N ARG A 356 -3.35 -1.56 8.67
CA ARG A 356 -3.04 -1.02 7.34
C ARG A 356 -1.52 -0.75 7.21
N PRO A 357 -0.94 -0.76 6.00
CA PRO A 357 0.50 -0.57 5.79
C PRO A 357 0.90 0.90 5.90
N ILE A 358 0.84 1.46 7.12
CA ILE A 358 1.21 2.87 7.40
C ILE A 358 2.21 3.05 8.56
N TYR A 359 2.42 2.03 9.40
CA TYR A 359 3.09 2.18 10.70
C TYR A 359 4.60 2.32 10.58
N GLN A 360 5.20 1.64 9.61
CA GLN A 360 6.64 1.72 9.37
C GLN A 360 7.01 3.10 8.80
N GLY A 361 6.19 3.61 7.88
CA GLY A 361 6.31 4.97 7.33
C GLY A 361 6.17 6.03 8.43
N ILE A 362 5.15 5.91 9.29
CA ILE A 362 4.95 6.74 10.48
C ILE A 362 6.21 6.77 11.34
N LEU A 363 6.72 5.61 11.73
CA LEU A 363 7.89 5.51 12.60
C LEU A 363 9.11 6.20 11.98
N ASN A 364 9.37 5.95 10.71
CA ASN A 364 10.52 6.52 10.02
C ASN A 364 10.43 8.04 9.87
N LEU A 365 9.28 8.56 9.44
CA LEU A 365 9.08 10.00 9.27
C LEU A 365 9.33 10.73 10.59
N PHE A 366 8.64 10.31 11.66
CA PHE A 366 8.69 11.04 12.92
C PHE A 366 10.05 10.91 13.61
N THR A 367 10.70 9.75 13.54
CA THR A 367 12.07 9.61 14.08
C THR A 367 13.09 10.41 13.27
N ALA A 368 12.95 10.49 11.94
CA ALA A 368 13.77 11.36 11.09
C ALA A 368 13.53 12.86 11.38
N ALA A 369 12.32 13.22 11.81
CA ALA A 369 11.99 14.57 12.27
C ALA A 369 12.41 14.85 13.73
N GLY A 370 13.07 13.90 14.41
CA GLY A 370 13.60 14.10 15.76
C GLY A 370 12.65 13.72 16.90
N VAL A 371 11.50 13.09 16.60
CA VAL A 371 10.61 12.56 17.64
C VAL A 371 11.27 11.35 18.29
N ASP A 372 11.39 11.35 19.63
CA ASP A 372 11.89 10.20 20.37
C ASP A 372 11.00 8.98 20.10
N LYS A 373 11.61 7.88 19.63
CA LYS A 373 10.96 6.58 19.39
C LYS A 373 10.18 6.03 20.58
N LYS A 374 10.45 6.48 21.81
CA LYS A 374 9.66 6.14 23.01
C LYS A 374 8.25 6.70 22.97
N LYS A 375 8.01 7.79 22.23
CA LYS A 375 6.67 8.36 21.97
C LYS A 375 5.87 7.59 20.91
N LEU A 376 6.45 6.55 20.32
CA LEU A 376 5.86 5.72 19.27
C LEU A 376 5.83 4.24 19.71
N SER A 377 5.52 4.01 20.98
CA SER A 377 5.53 2.68 21.61
C SER A 377 4.56 1.70 20.96
N TYR A 378 3.29 2.10 20.79
CA TYR A 378 2.27 1.25 20.19
C TYR A 378 2.50 1.09 18.69
N THR A 379 2.93 2.14 18.00
CA THR A 379 3.34 2.06 16.59
C THR A 379 4.44 1.00 16.40
N ARG A 380 5.46 0.99 17.27
CA ARG A 380 6.51 -0.03 17.25
C ARG A 380 6.01 -1.42 17.59
N GLU A 381 5.05 -1.53 18.49
CA GLU A 381 4.39 -2.80 18.84
C GLU A 381 3.62 -3.37 17.64
N VAL A 382 2.89 -2.53 16.90
CA VAL A 382 2.23 -2.90 15.62
C VAL A 382 3.25 -3.44 14.62
N ILE A 383 4.34 -2.70 14.37
CA ILE A 383 5.41 -3.12 13.45
C ILE A 383 5.99 -4.48 13.86
N GLY A 384 6.18 -4.71 15.17
CA GLY A 384 6.69 -5.98 15.70
C GLY A 384 5.76 -7.17 15.52
N ARG A 385 4.48 -6.95 15.18
CA ARG A 385 3.45 -8.01 15.02
C ARG A 385 2.94 -8.18 13.60
N MET A 386 2.93 -7.10 12.85
CA MET A 386 2.40 -7.11 11.50
C MET A 386 3.34 -7.91 10.61
N PRO A 387 2.83 -8.79 9.73
CA PRO A 387 3.64 -9.43 8.74
C PRO A 387 4.13 -8.35 7.81
N ILE A 388 5.40 -8.49 7.52
CA ILE A 388 6.02 -7.97 6.32
C ILE A 388 5.14 -8.41 5.13
N GLY A 389 4.87 -7.54 4.15
CA GLY A 389 4.14 -7.92 2.93
C GLY A 389 2.71 -7.42 2.74
N LYS A 390 2.21 -6.50 3.58
CA LYS A 390 0.80 -6.04 3.48
C LYS A 390 0.55 -5.26 2.20
N PHE A 391 -0.54 -5.61 1.51
CA PHE A 391 -1.03 -4.91 0.32
C PHE A 391 -2.31 -4.13 0.65
N TYR A 392 -2.41 -2.91 0.13
CA TYR A 392 -3.61 -2.09 0.26
C TYR A 392 -3.73 -1.09 -0.91
N PHE A 393 -4.96 -0.83 -1.36
CA PHE A 393 -5.18 0.03 -2.52
C PHE A 393 -5.11 1.53 -2.22
N ASP A 394 -5.31 1.97 -0.98
CA ASP A 394 -5.36 3.41 -0.68
C ASP A 394 -3.98 3.99 -0.30
N HIS A 395 -3.03 3.15 0.10
CA HIS A 395 -1.67 3.53 0.52
C HIS A 395 -0.61 2.77 -0.30
N PRO A 396 0.65 3.22 -0.32
CA PRO A 396 1.76 2.38 -0.74
C PRO A 396 1.83 1.10 0.11
N SER A 397 2.10 -0.02 -0.55
CA SER A 397 2.15 -1.36 0.05
C SER A 397 3.60 -1.81 0.27
N TYR A 398 3.82 -2.88 1.04
CA TYR A 398 5.17 -3.45 1.27
C TYR A 398 6.12 -2.50 2.02
N GLU A 399 5.64 -1.97 3.15
CA GLU A 399 6.33 -1.02 4.02
C GLU A 399 7.73 -1.44 4.49
N GLY A 400 8.01 -2.74 4.60
CA GLY A 400 9.35 -3.25 4.91
C GLY A 400 10.34 -2.98 3.78
N VAL A 401 9.90 -2.99 2.51
CA VAL A 401 10.71 -2.49 1.39
C VAL A 401 10.79 -0.96 1.47
N LEU A 402 9.64 -0.29 1.53
CA LEU A 402 9.56 1.17 1.33
C LEU A 402 10.13 1.99 2.48
N ALA A 403 10.02 1.48 3.69
CA ALA A 403 10.32 2.16 4.94
C ALA A 403 11.06 1.24 5.92
N GLY A 404 11.76 0.19 5.45
CA GLY A 404 12.47 -0.71 6.35
C GLY A 404 13.38 0.01 7.35
N ASN A 405 13.36 -0.42 8.60
CA ASN A 405 14.37 -0.06 9.61
C ASN A 405 14.83 -1.31 10.37
N THR A 406 16.04 -1.27 10.94
CA THR A 406 16.66 -2.43 11.60
C THR A 406 16.11 -2.71 13.00
N LEU A 407 14.86 -2.35 13.28
CA LEU A 407 14.24 -2.85 14.49
C LEU A 407 14.20 -4.37 14.38
N ALA A 408 14.76 -5.04 15.38
CA ALA A 408 14.77 -6.49 15.49
C ALA A 408 13.30 -6.95 15.48
N ALA A 409 12.83 -7.41 14.32
CA ALA A 409 11.50 -7.96 14.20
C ALA A 409 11.42 -9.15 15.17
N SER A 410 10.42 -9.13 16.05
CA SER A 410 10.01 -10.34 16.74
C SER A 410 9.71 -11.39 15.67
N ASN A 411 10.36 -12.55 15.74
CA ASN A 411 10.11 -13.65 14.81
C ASN A 411 8.73 -14.30 15.00
N ASN A 412 8.00 -13.93 16.06
CA ASN A 412 6.74 -14.54 16.41
C ASN A 412 5.60 -13.57 16.05
N MET A 413 5.03 -13.75 14.86
CA MET A 413 3.80 -13.08 14.45
C MET A 413 2.63 -13.89 15.01
N TYR A 414 2.05 -13.43 16.11
CA TYR A 414 0.86 -14.06 16.66
C TYR A 414 -0.37 -13.48 15.98
N VAL A 415 -1.23 -14.36 15.48
CA VAL A 415 -2.34 -14.01 14.63
C VAL A 415 -3.59 -14.80 14.97
N VAL A 416 -4.73 -14.28 14.53
CA VAL A 416 -5.95 -15.07 14.43
C VAL A 416 -6.42 -15.08 12.99
N LEU A 417 -6.84 -16.25 12.52
CA LEU A 417 -7.46 -16.41 11.22
C LEU A 417 -8.97 -16.22 11.37
N GLN A 418 -9.52 -15.26 10.64
CA GLN A 418 -10.94 -14.93 10.66
C GLN A 418 -11.53 -15.17 9.27
N SER A 419 -12.68 -15.84 9.19
CA SER A 419 -13.37 -15.97 7.91
C SER A 419 -14.13 -14.70 7.56
N VAL A 420 -14.06 -14.30 6.28
CA VAL A 420 -14.79 -13.15 5.74
C VAL A 420 -16.25 -13.47 5.39
N LYS A 421 -16.71 -14.70 5.64
CA LYS A 421 -18.08 -15.11 5.29
C LYS A 421 -19.13 -14.34 6.10
N LYS A 422 -19.74 -13.34 5.46
CA LYS A 422 -20.68 -12.36 6.03
C LYS A 422 -21.91 -12.92 6.76
N TYR A 423 -22.33 -14.16 6.45
CA TYR A 423 -23.46 -14.79 7.14
C TYR A 423 -23.15 -15.26 8.56
N ILE A 424 -21.86 -15.38 8.93
CA ILE A 424 -21.49 -15.84 10.28
C ILE A 424 -21.58 -14.69 11.27
N ASN A 425 -21.10 -13.50 10.92
CA ASN A 425 -21.18 -12.29 11.75
C ASN A 425 -21.58 -11.10 10.87
N ALA A 426 -22.79 -10.55 11.11
CA ALA A 426 -23.40 -9.49 10.29
C ALA A 426 -22.63 -8.15 10.29
N ASP A 427 -21.72 -7.96 11.24
CA ASP A 427 -20.95 -6.74 11.49
C ASP A 427 -19.45 -6.88 11.18
N ASN A 428 -19.02 -8.02 10.63
CA ASN A 428 -17.60 -8.40 10.50
C ASN A 428 -16.86 -8.46 11.87
N SER A 429 -17.54 -8.68 12.99
CA SER A 429 -16.89 -9.10 14.25
C SER A 429 -16.20 -10.48 14.14
N GLY A 430 -16.47 -11.16 13.01
CA GLY A 430 -15.87 -12.33 12.37
C GLY A 430 -15.46 -13.52 13.25
N ALA A 431 -15.97 -14.69 12.87
CA ALA A 431 -15.69 -15.91 13.58
C ALA A 431 -14.25 -16.39 13.31
N LEU A 432 -13.61 -16.87 14.37
CA LEU A 432 -12.21 -17.25 14.41
C LEU A 432 -12.06 -18.75 14.17
N VAL A 433 -10.98 -19.12 13.47
CA VAL A 433 -10.53 -20.50 13.37
C VAL A 433 -10.03 -20.96 14.74
N THR A 434 -10.57 -22.06 15.25
CA THR A 434 -10.18 -22.68 16.51
C THR A 434 -9.65 -24.10 16.26
N VAL A 435 -8.77 -24.56 17.15
CA VAL A 435 -8.24 -25.92 17.10
C VAL A 435 -8.33 -26.57 18.48
N ILE A 436 -9.38 -27.34 18.69
CA ILE A 436 -9.74 -27.87 20.02
C ILE A 436 -8.76 -28.97 20.47
N ASN A 437 -8.26 -29.78 19.54
CA ASN A 437 -7.23 -30.80 19.77
C ASN A 437 -6.58 -31.20 18.43
N THR A 438 -5.60 -32.11 18.47
CA THR A 438 -4.82 -32.51 17.29
C THR A 438 -5.59 -33.41 16.31
N SER A 439 -6.62 -34.11 16.77
CA SER A 439 -7.35 -35.12 15.97
C SER A 439 -8.66 -34.60 15.37
N SER A 440 -9.12 -33.42 15.81
CA SER A 440 -10.34 -32.79 15.30
C SER A 440 -10.02 -31.78 14.19
N PRO A 441 -10.84 -31.71 13.13
CA PRO A 441 -10.74 -30.66 12.12
C PRO A 441 -10.79 -29.26 12.75
N ALA A 442 -9.99 -28.34 12.21
CA ALA A 442 -10.08 -26.94 12.59
C ALA A 442 -11.44 -26.34 12.18
N VAL A 443 -12.03 -25.49 13.01
CA VAL A 443 -13.41 -24.97 12.84
C VAL A 443 -13.52 -23.47 13.04
N VAL A 444 -14.49 -22.80 12.40
CA VAL A 444 -14.74 -21.36 12.51
C VAL A 444 -15.96 -21.09 13.38
N ASN A 445 -15.79 -20.95 14.70
CA ASN A 445 -16.94 -20.90 15.63
C ASN A 445 -16.84 -19.88 16.79
N GLY A 446 -15.73 -19.16 16.97
CA GLY A 446 -15.55 -18.22 18.10
C GLY A 446 -15.69 -16.75 17.70
N ILE A 447 -16.32 -15.90 18.52
CA ILE A 447 -16.52 -14.45 18.21
C ILE A 447 -15.48 -13.57 18.94
N SER A 448 -14.79 -14.10 19.97
CA SER A 448 -13.75 -13.37 20.70
C SER A 448 -12.41 -14.07 20.59
N PRO A 449 -11.31 -13.33 20.31
CA PRO A 449 -9.97 -13.90 20.27
C PRO A 449 -9.57 -14.34 21.67
N SER A 450 -9.73 -15.63 21.94
CA SER A 450 -9.15 -16.28 23.10
C SER A 450 -7.78 -16.83 22.73
N VAL A 451 -6.79 -16.59 23.60
CA VAL A 451 -5.40 -17.07 23.58
C VAL A 451 -5.21 -18.44 22.93
N ILE A 452 -6.00 -19.43 23.37
CA ILE A 452 -5.86 -20.82 22.92
C ILE A 452 -6.20 -20.97 21.43
N ASN A 453 -7.13 -20.17 20.92
CA ASN A 453 -7.63 -20.31 19.57
C ASN A 453 -6.74 -19.62 18.51
N GLY A 454 -5.68 -18.90 18.91
CA GLY A 454 -4.77 -18.21 18.00
C GLY A 454 -3.71 -19.10 17.36
N PHE A 455 -2.93 -18.50 16.46
CA PHE A 455 -1.80 -19.13 15.78
C PHE A 455 -0.54 -18.27 15.88
N GLN A 456 0.62 -18.92 16.00
CA GLN A 456 1.89 -18.31 15.61
C GLN A 456 2.07 -18.52 14.10
N ALA A 457 2.06 -17.44 13.33
CA ALA A 457 2.43 -17.43 11.92
C ALA A 457 3.97 -17.41 11.79
N VAL A 458 4.51 -18.44 11.15
CA VAL A 458 5.94 -18.62 10.91
C VAL A 458 6.20 -18.32 9.44
N TYR A 459 6.94 -17.24 9.18
CA TYR A 459 7.40 -16.92 7.83
C TYR A 459 8.40 -17.99 7.35
N LEU A 460 8.20 -18.49 6.14
CA LEU A 460 9.09 -19.49 5.54
C LEU A 460 9.97 -18.84 4.47
N ALA A 461 9.35 -18.38 3.38
CA ALA A 461 10.00 -17.68 2.27
C ALA A 461 8.95 -17.12 1.32
N LYS A 462 9.22 -15.98 0.67
CA LYS A 462 8.28 -15.33 -0.25
C LYS A 462 6.92 -15.14 0.45
N ASN A 463 5.81 -15.45 -0.20
CA ASN A 463 4.47 -15.38 0.41
C ASN A 463 4.07 -16.65 1.21
N ARG A 464 5.02 -17.47 1.67
CA ARG A 464 4.75 -18.78 2.31
C ARG A 464 4.88 -18.72 3.83
N PHE A 465 3.91 -19.29 4.51
CA PHE A 465 3.80 -19.32 5.96
C PHE A 465 3.40 -20.71 6.46
N ALA A 466 3.78 -21.03 7.69
CA ALA A 466 3.19 -22.10 8.48
C ALA A 466 2.44 -21.50 9.67
N PHE A 467 1.42 -22.20 10.16
CA PHE A 467 0.60 -21.72 11.28
C PHE A 467 0.64 -22.74 12.42
N ARG A 468 1.22 -22.36 13.56
CA ARG A 468 1.31 -23.19 14.75
C ARG A 468 0.20 -22.82 15.72
N SER A 469 -0.69 -23.74 16.04
CA SER A 469 -1.76 -23.54 17.02
C SER A 469 -1.15 -23.21 18.39
N LEU A 470 -1.65 -22.16 19.03
CA LEU A 470 -1.25 -21.80 20.39
C LEU A 470 -1.83 -22.77 21.44
N GLN A 471 -3.00 -23.36 21.17
CA GLN A 471 -3.62 -24.38 22.04
C GLN A 471 -2.87 -25.70 22.05
N THR A 472 -2.52 -26.24 20.89
CA THR A 472 -1.92 -27.58 20.80
C THR A 472 -0.40 -27.56 20.66
N GLY A 473 0.18 -26.42 20.30
CA GLY A 473 1.60 -26.30 19.97
C GLY A 473 1.99 -27.01 18.67
N LYS A 474 1.03 -27.49 17.87
CA LYS A 474 1.24 -28.19 16.60
C LYS A 474 0.93 -27.29 15.39
N TYR A 475 1.58 -27.58 14.26
CA TYR A 475 1.30 -26.90 12.99
C TYR A 475 0.03 -27.43 12.33
N LEU A 476 -0.71 -26.52 11.70
CA LEU A 476 -1.77 -26.87 10.75
C LEU A 476 -1.17 -27.70 9.62
N SER A 477 -1.76 -28.86 9.38
CA SER A 477 -1.37 -29.87 8.39
C SER A 477 -2.58 -30.21 7.51
N VAL A 478 -2.34 -30.33 6.22
CA VAL A 478 -3.34 -30.78 5.23
C VAL A 478 -3.21 -32.28 5.02
N ALA A 479 -4.25 -33.03 5.39
CA ALA A 479 -4.36 -34.46 5.14
C ALA A 479 -4.63 -34.76 3.64
N ALA A 480 -4.48 -36.03 3.24
CA ALA A 480 -4.62 -36.46 1.85
C ALA A 480 -6.01 -36.19 1.25
N ASP A 481 -7.06 -36.21 2.08
CA ASP A 481 -8.45 -35.89 1.70
C ASP A 481 -8.75 -34.38 1.69
N GLY A 482 -7.78 -33.54 2.07
CA GLY A 482 -7.92 -32.09 2.19
C GLY A 482 -8.36 -31.61 3.57
N THR A 483 -8.59 -32.50 4.55
CA THR A 483 -8.90 -32.09 5.93
C THR A 483 -7.72 -31.34 6.56
N VAL A 484 -8.00 -30.26 7.31
CA VAL A 484 -6.96 -29.48 8.01
C VAL A 484 -7.01 -29.77 9.51
N LEU A 485 -5.88 -30.23 10.06
CA LEU A 485 -5.70 -30.64 11.46
C LEU A 485 -4.46 -29.95 12.05
N ALA A 486 -4.35 -29.78 13.37
CA ALA A 486 -3.09 -29.35 14.00
C ALA A 486 -2.34 -30.55 14.58
N THR A 487 -1.62 -31.30 13.76
CA THR A 487 -0.97 -32.57 14.15
C THR A 487 0.55 -32.53 14.13
N ALA A 488 1.15 -31.64 13.35
CA ALA A 488 2.57 -31.72 13.02
C ALA A 488 3.49 -30.97 13.99
N ASP A 489 4.67 -31.51 14.26
CA ASP A 489 5.74 -30.87 15.06
C ASP A 489 6.74 -30.08 14.21
N ALA A 490 6.79 -30.35 12.91
CA ALA A 490 7.72 -29.75 11.97
C ALA A 490 6.99 -29.31 10.70
N VAL A 491 7.58 -28.35 9.99
CA VAL A 491 7.00 -27.79 8.75
C VAL A 491 7.52 -28.54 7.53
N THR A 492 6.62 -29.12 6.76
CA THR A 492 6.87 -29.64 5.40
C THR A 492 5.93 -28.94 4.39
N ASN A 493 5.78 -29.49 3.19
CA ASN A 493 4.80 -28.98 2.22
C ASN A 493 3.35 -29.07 2.73
N SER A 494 3.03 -30.06 3.58
CA SER A 494 1.68 -30.24 4.15
C SER A 494 1.30 -29.18 5.18
N GLU A 495 2.29 -28.53 5.80
CA GLU A 495 2.12 -27.47 6.79
C GLU A 495 2.41 -26.07 6.22
N SER A 496 2.67 -25.99 4.91
CA SER A 496 3.03 -24.75 4.23
C SER A 496 1.85 -24.20 3.43
N PHE A 497 1.58 -22.91 3.61
CA PHE A 497 0.49 -22.20 2.97
C PHE A 497 1.01 -20.93 2.29
N ALA A 498 0.61 -20.68 1.05
CA ALA A 498 0.78 -19.38 0.43
C ALA A 498 -0.35 -18.44 0.88
N TYR A 499 0.00 -17.28 1.44
CA TYR A 499 -0.96 -16.22 1.74
C TYR A 499 -0.86 -15.12 0.68
N ASN A 500 -1.98 -14.84 0.01
CA ASN A 500 -2.07 -13.75 -0.96
C ASN A 500 -3.06 -12.71 -0.47
N ASP A 501 -2.55 -11.53 -0.11
CA ASP A 501 -3.36 -10.38 0.30
C ASP A 501 -4.13 -9.81 -0.90
N SER A 502 -5.41 -9.54 -0.73
CA SER A 502 -6.30 -9.02 -1.78
C SER A 502 -6.35 -7.49 -1.82
N GLY A 503 -5.71 -6.80 -0.86
CA GLY A 503 -5.65 -5.33 -0.85
C GLY A 503 -6.85 -4.63 -0.21
N ASN A 504 -7.74 -5.40 0.41
CA ASN A 504 -8.98 -4.93 1.02
C ASN A 504 -9.16 -5.39 2.47
N GLY A 505 -8.07 -5.77 3.14
CA GLY A 505 -8.08 -6.32 4.50
C GLY A 505 -8.25 -7.83 4.57
N SER A 506 -8.49 -8.52 3.45
CA SER A 506 -8.59 -9.98 3.37
C SER A 506 -7.61 -10.58 2.36
N GLY A 507 -7.34 -11.88 2.48
CA GLY A 507 -6.51 -12.63 1.55
C GLY A 507 -7.00 -14.05 1.35
N THR A 508 -6.25 -14.82 0.57
CA THR A 508 -6.48 -16.24 0.36
C THR A 508 -5.33 -17.05 0.94
N LEU A 509 -5.65 -18.24 1.44
CA LEU A 509 -4.66 -19.23 1.87
C LEU A 509 -4.71 -20.40 0.89
N GLN A 510 -3.58 -20.76 0.30
CA GLN A 510 -3.44 -21.90 -0.59
C GLN A 510 -2.48 -22.92 0.00
N ALA A 511 -2.92 -24.15 0.19
CA ALA A 511 -2.08 -25.25 0.65
C ALA A 511 -1.07 -25.65 -0.43
N LEU A 512 0.22 -25.73 -0.06
CA LEU A 512 1.26 -26.08 -1.03
C LEU A 512 1.31 -27.58 -1.34
N SER A 513 0.82 -28.44 -0.45
CA SER A 513 0.81 -29.89 -0.64
C SER A 513 -0.08 -30.36 -1.78
N ASN A 514 -1.22 -29.71 -1.99
CA ASN A 514 -2.22 -30.11 -2.99
C ASN A 514 -2.65 -28.97 -3.94
N GLY A 515 -2.14 -27.76 -3.75
CA GLY A 515 -2.45 -26.58 -4.58
C GLY A 515 -3.87 -26.05 -4.41
N ARG A 516 -4.63 -26.50 -3.40
CA ARG A 516 -6.02 -26.09 -3.16
C ARG A 516 -6.09 -24.92 -2.18
N TYR A 517 -7.12 -24.10 -2.33
CA TYR A 517 -7.41 -23.02 -1.40
C TYR A 517 -8.08 -23.56 -0.13
N ILE A 518 -7.74 -22.94 1.00
CA ILE A 518 -8.40 -23.17 2.28
C ILE A 518 -9.80 -22.56 2.21
N VAL A 519 -10.80 -23.40 2.44
CA VAL A 519 -12.22 -23.06 2.37
C VAL A 519 -12.91 -23.52 3.63
N MET A 520 -13.89 -22.74 4.09
CA MET A 520 -14.76 -23.12 5.20
C MET A 520 -16.10 -23.65 4.70
N ASN A 521 -16.49 -24.83 5.21
CA ASN A 521 -17.81 -25.39 4.99
C ASN A 521 -18.86 -24.61 5.80
N ALA A 522 -19.90 -24.13 5.12
CA ALA A 522 -20.95 -23.30 5.74
C ALA A 522 -21.80 -24.04 6.79
N GLY A 523 -21.99 -25.35 6.62
CA GLY A 523 -22.87 -26.15 7.47
C GLY A 523 -22.14 -26.77 8.66
N THR A 524 -20.86 -27.12 8.50
CA THR A 524 -20.05 -27.74 9.57
C THR A 524 -19.07 -26.79 10.23
N TYR A 525 -18.84 -25.62 9.64
CA TYR A 525 -17.82 -24.63 10.05
C TYR A 525 -16.38 -25.15 9.97
N GLN A 526 -16.16 -26.36 9.45
CA GLN A 526 -14.83 -26.94 9.29
C GLN A 526 -14.06 -26.30 8.15
N ILE A 527 -12.74 -26.16 8.33
CA ILE A 527 -11.84 -25.70 7.27
C ILE A 527 -11.20 -26.90 6.55
N SER A 528 -11.04 -26.78 5.24
CA SER A 528 -10.42 -27.81 4.40
C SER A 528 -9.66 -27.18 3.23
N ALA A 529 -8.64 -27.86 2.70
CA ALA A 529 -7.90 -27.47 1.50
C ALA A 529 -8.48 -28.18 0.27
N THR A 530 -9.69 -27.80 -0.14
CA THR A 530 -10.44 -28.47 -1.23
C THR A 530 -10.83 -27.55 -2.37
N ALA A 531 -10.87 -26.23 -2.14
CA ALA A 531 -11.30 -25.28 -3.17
C ALA A 531 -10.28 -25.16 -4.30
N THR A 532 -10.77 -25.14 -5.54
CA THR A 532 -9.96 -25.08 -6.76
C THR A 532 -9.74 -23.65 -7.26
N GLY A 533 -10.47 -22.69 -6.70
CA GLY A 533 -10.45 -21.28 -7.09
C GLY A 533 -11.13 -20.39 -6.05
N VAL A 534 -11.11 -19.09 -6.31
CA VAL A 534 -11.67 -18.05 -5.45
C VAL A 534 -13.05 -17.66 -5.96
N ASN A 535 -14.06 -18.45 -5.58
CA ASN A 535 -15.41 -18.31 -6.13
C ASN A 535 -16.33 -17.45 -5.27
N ASP A 536 -16.09 -17.36 -3.96
CA ASP A 536 -16.88 -16.58 -3.01
C ASP A 536 -16.07 -16.24 -1.73
N ASP A 537 -16.72 -15.66 -0.72
CA ASP A 537 -16.08 -15.24 0.54
C ASP A 537 -15.69 -16.42 1.46
N SER A 538 -16.06 -17.68 1.17
CA SER A 538 -15.71 -18.85 1.99
C SER A 538 -14.23 -19.24 1.91
N VAL A 539 -13.51 -18.75 0.90
CA VAL A 539 -12.05 -18.91 0.74
C VAL A 539 -11.26 -17.67 1.18
N ARG A 540 -11.95 -16.64 1.67
CA ARG A 540 -11.34 -15.38 2.09
C ARG A 540 -11.12 -15.35 3.59
N TRP A 541 -9.91 -14.96 3.95
CA TRP A 541 -9.40 -15.01 5.31
C TRP A 541 -8.76 -13.67 5.67
N THR A 542 -9.11 -13.16 6.84
CA THR A 542 -8.44 -12.02 7.46
C THR A 542 -7.46 -12.55 8.51
N ILE A 543 -6.25 -11.99 8.52
CA ILE A 543 -5.25 -12.24 9.54
C ILE A 543 -5.25 -11.05 10.50
N LEU A 544 -5.70 -11.29 11.74
CA LEU A 544 -5.81 -10.28 12.79
C LEU A 544 -4.64 -10.36 13.77
N TYR A 545 -4.35 -9.25 14.44
CA TYR A 545 -3.25 -9.11 15.41
C TYR A 545 -3.75 -8.57 16.77
N PRO A 546 -4.48 -9.38 17.56
CA PRO A 546 -5.07 -8.92 18.82
C PRO A 546 -4.02 -8.64 19.92
N ASN A 547 -4.52 -8.15 21.06
CA ASN A 547 -3.74 -7.77 22.24
C ASN A 547 -2.88 -8.93 22.77
N PRO A 548 -1.64 -8.72 23.26
CA PRO A 548 -0.81 -9.78 23.84
C PRO A 548 -1.39 -10.38 25.09
N THR A 549 -2.10 -9.57 25.88
CA THR A 549 -2.82 -10.03 27.06
C THR A 549 -3.95 -10.97 26.64
N ASP A 550 -4.67 -10.64 25.55
CA ASP A 550 -5.68 -11.51 24.94
C ASP A 550 -5.07 -12.76 24.27
N LEU A 551 -3.76 -12.76 24.03
CA LEU A 551 -2.97 -13.87 23.49
C LEU A 551 -2.07 -14.57 24.52
N GLY A 552 -2.08 -14.16 25.79
CA GLY A 552 -1.30 -14.76 26.88
C GLY A 552 0.22 -14.77 26.65
N VAL A 553 0.74 -13.90 25.79
CA VAL A 553 2.18 -13.85 25.42
C VAL A 553 2.98 -12.95 26.36
N ILE A 554 2.30 -12.07 27.10
CA ILE A 554 2.88 -11.19 28.12
C ILE A 554 1.96 -11.25 29.34
N ASN A 555 2.53 -11.51 30.52
CA ASN A 555 1.84 -11.44 31.80
C ASN A 555 1.62 -10.00 32.25
#